data_AF-A0A164TA62-F1
#
_entry.id   AF-A0A164TA62-F1
#
_cell.length_a   1.000
_cell.length_b   1.000
_cell.length_c   1.000
_cell.angle_alpha   90.00
_cell.angle_beta   90.00
_cell.angle_gamma   90.00
#
_symmetry.space_group_name_H-M   'P 1'
#
loop_
_entity.id
_entity.type
_entity.pdbx_description
1 polymer ?
#
loop_
_entity_poly.entity_id
_entity_poly.type
_entity_poly.pdbx_seq_one_letter_code
_entity_poly.pdbx_strand_id
1 'polypeptide(L)'
;HDFPTQPSADTLSFFVVYMSHYVSPRTVDSYLSGICNKLEAYYPDIRKLRSSLLVSNTLKGCKRLRNVAVRRKRALTIDDLNVLVVHYSPSHQHDDLLFMAIITTGFFSLQRLGELVQPDDTRKRDLRKLPLRHTLKRDASQIEYLLPAHKADPFFEGNRIILQKSNQPCDAYLHLTNFLQSRDHLFPLFPQLFLTSAGQVPTRNWFMLRLRQHFPDDIAGHSMRSGGATALALAGVPDERIQ
;
A
#
# COMPACT_ATOMS: atom_id res chain seq x y z
N HIS A 1 -10.82 -37.03 14.48
CA HIS A 1 -10.69 -37.12 13.01
C HIS A 1 -9.54 -38.03 12.57
N ASP A 2 -8.69 -38.55 13.47
CA ASP A 2 -7.65 -39.57 13.22
C ASP A 2 -6.83 -39.42 11.93
N PHE A 3 -6.61 -38.17 11.50
CA PHE A 3 -5.78 -37.89 10.35
C PHE A 3 -4.30 -38.05 10.70
N PRO A 4 -3.47 -38.57 9.76
CA PRO A 4 -2.02 -38.58 9.93
C PRO A 4 -1.49 -37.17 10.18
N THR A 5 -0.47 -37.06 11.04
CA THR A 5 0.24 -35.78 11.26
C THR A 5 1.05 -35.34 10.04
N GLN A 6 1.43 -36.29 9.18
CA GLN A 6 2.12 -36.02 7.93
C GLN A 6 1.15 -35.45 6.89
N PRO A 7 1.43 -34.26 6.32
CA PRO A 7 0.62 -33.71 5.23
C PRO A 7 0.57 -34.65 4.03
N SER A 8 -0.62 -34.79 3.45
CA SER A 8 -0.90 -35.52 2.22
C SER A 8 -1.72 -34.67 1.24
N ALA A 9 -1.80 -35.08 -0.02
CA ALA A 9 -2.66 -34.42 -1.00
C ALA A 9 -4.12 -34.39 -0.55
N ASP A 10 -4.61 -35.46 0.10
CA ASP A 10 -5.97 -35.54 0.63
C ASP A 10 -6.20 -34.55 1.77
N THR A 11 -5.31 -34.48 2.76
CA THR A 11 -5.45 -33.54 3.89
C THR A 11 -5.45 -32.08 3.41
N LEU A 12 -4.60 -31.73 2.43
CA LEU A 12 -4.61 -30.40 1.82
C LEU A 12 -5.89 -30.15 1.01
N SER A 13 -6.40 -31.16 0.30
CA SER A 13 -7.66 -31.08 -0.44
C SER A 13 -8.86 -30.88 0.51
N PHE A 14 -8.94 -31.63 1.61
CA PHE A 14 -9.98 -31.45 2.63
C PHE A 14 -9.90 -30.08 3.28
N PHE A 15 -8.70 -29.59 3.59
CA PHE A 15 -8.50 -28.23 4.06
C PHE A 15 -9.04 -27.21 3.05
N VAL A 16 -8.79 -27.40 1.75
CA VAL A 16 -9.31 -26.50 0.70
C VAL A 16 -10.82 -26.47 0.70
N VAL A 17 -11.46 -27.65 0.68
CA VAL A 17 -12.93 -27.73 0.66
C VAL A 17 -13.49 -27.07 1.91
N TYR A 18 -13.03 -27.49 3.09
CA TYR A 18 -13.49 -26.98 4.38
C TYR A 18 -13.34 -25.46 4.47
N MET A 19 -12.14 -24.92 4.21
CA MET A 19 -11.91 -23.47 4.32
C MET A 19 -12.65 -22.67 3.27
N SER A 20 -12.92 -23.24 2.10
CA SER A 20 -13.70 -22.57 1.05
C SER A 20 -15.17 -22.37 1.44
N HIS A 21 -15.66 -23.02 2.51
CA HIS A 21 -16.97 -22.70 3.09
C HIS A 21 -16.96 -21.39 3.89
N TYR A 22 -15.81 -21.01 4.47
CA TYR A 22 -15.71 -19.89 5.40
C TYR A 22 -15.05 -18.65 4.79
N VAL A 23 -14.12 -18.84 3.84
CA VAL A 23 -13.41 -17.75 3.17
C VAL A 23 -13.34 -17.98 1.66
N SER A 24 -13.01 -16.94 0.90
CA SER A 24 -12.93 -17.05 -0.56
C SER A 24 -11.89 -18.12 -0.97
N PRO A 25 -12.14 -18.92 -2.03
CA PRO A 25 -11.18 -19.89 -2.53
C PRO A 25 -9.82 -19.30 -2.91
N ARG A 26 -9.77 -18.00 -3.25
CA ARG A 26 -8.51 -17.27 -3.48
C ARG A 26 -7.72 -17.03 -2.19
N THR A 27 -8.41 -16.74 -1.09
CA THR A 27 -7.82 -16.65 0.25
C THR A 27 -7.27 -18.01 0.68
N VAL A 28 -8.02 -19.09 0.44
CA VAL A 28 -7.58 -20.47 0.74
C VAL A 28 -6.29 -20.82 0.00
N ASP A 29 -6.19 -20.48 -1.29
CA ASP A 29 -4.98 -20.67 -2.09
C ASP A 29 -3.76 -19.93 -1.50
N SER A 30 -3.99 -18.72 -0.96
CA SER A 30 -2.96 -17.95 -0.25
C SER A 30 -2.58 -18.58 1.08
N TYR A 31 -3.54 -19.11 1.83
CA TYR A 31 -3.29 -19.85 3.07
C TYR A 31 -2.49 -21.12 2.81
N LEU A 32 -2.81 -21.88 1.76
CA LEU A 32 -2.01 -23.03 1.34
C LEU A 32 -0.56 -22.64 1.07
N SER A 33 -0.30 -21.46 0.47
CA SER A 33 1.06 -20.96 0.27
C SER A 33 1.78 -20.67 1.58
N GLY A 34 1.08 -20.05 2.53
CA GLY A 34 1.61 -19.81 3.87
C GLY A 34 1.90 -21.11 4.62
N ILE A 35 0.98 -22.07 4.58
CA ILE A 35 1.12 -23.38 5.21
C ILE A 35 2.33 -24.12 4.62
N CYS A 36 2.43 -24.19 3.29
CA CYS A 36 3.56 -24.84 2.62
C CYS A 36 4.89 -24.18 2.99
N ASN A 37 4.96 -22.84 2.97
CA ASN A 37 6.16 -22.11 3.35
C ASN A 37 6.61 -22.39 4.79
N LYS A 38 5.67 -22.51 5.73
CA LYS A 38 5.98 -22.79 7.14
C LYS A 38 6.36 -24.25 7.41
N LEU A 39 5.74 -25.18 6.69
CA LEU A 39 5.91 -26.60 6.90
C LEU A 39 7.06 -27.21 6.08
N GLU A 40 7.56 -26.52 5.05
CA GLU A 40 8.61 -27.02 4.15
C GLU A 40 9.88 -27.47 4.88
N ALA A 41 10.25 -26.80 5.99
CA ALA A 41 11.39 -27.19 6.81
C ALA A 41 11.24 -28.58 7.48
N TYR A 42 9.99 -29.02 7.72
CA TYR A 42 9.68 -30.28 8.39
C TYR A 42 9.19 -31.35 7.40
N TYR A 43 8.59 -30.92 6.28
CA TYR A 43 8.00 -31.77 5.26
C TYR A 43 8.45 -31.28 3.86
N PRO A 44 9.63 -31.73 3.38
CA PRO A 44 10.23 -31.23 2.14
C PRO A 44 9.34 -31.41 0.90
N ASP A 45 8.51 -32.46 0.88
CA ASP A 45 7.61 -32.75 -0.25
C ASP A 45 6.30 -31.95 -0.22
N ILE A 46 6.06 -31.09 0.78
CA ILE A 46 4.77 -30.40 0.92
C ILE A 46 4.43 -29.52 -0.27
N ARG A 47 5.43 -28.93 -0.93
CA ARG A 47 5.22 -28.16 -2.17
C ARG A 47 4.75 -29.04 -3.31
N LYS A 48 5.34 -30.25 -3.46
CA LYS A 48 4.92 -31.24 -4.46
C LYS A 48 3.48 -31.68 -4.21
N LEU A 49 3.13 -31.95 -2.94
CA LEU A 49 1.77 -32.31 -2.53
C LEU A 49 0.76 -31.19 -2.82
N ARG A 50 1.12 -29.92 -2.55
CA ARG A 50 0.29 -28.76 -2.88
C ARG A 50 0.09 -28.57 -4.37
N SER A 51 1.10 -28.88 -5.19
CA SER A 51 0.99 -28.88 -6.66
C SER A 51 0.34 -30.14 -7.24
N SER A 52 -0.05 -31.12 -6.42
CA SER A 52 -0.69 -32.34 -6.90
C SER A 52 -1.97 -32.05 -7.68
N LEU A 53 -2.31 -32.95 -8.60
CA LEU A 53 -3.51 -32.82 -9.43
C LEU A 53 -4.78 -32.75 -8.56
N LEU A 54 -4.83 -33.51 -7.46
CA LEU A 54 -5.95 -33.50 -6.52
C LEU A 54 -6.17 -32.11 -5.93
N VAL A 55 -5.15 -31.52 -5.29
CA VAL A 55 -5.26 -30.19 -4.65
C VAL A 55 -5.57 -29.11 -5.69
N SER A 56 -4.93 -29.17 -6.85
CA SER A 56 -5.13 -28.21 -7.94
C SER A 56 -6.56 -28.25 -8.50
N ASN A 57 -7.10 -29.45 -8.72
CA ASN A 57 -8.46 -29.63 -9.18
C ASN A 57 -9.49 -29.26 -8.12
N THR A 58 -9.25 -29.58 -6.84
CA THR A 58 -10.10 -29.17 -5.72
C THR A 58 -10.18 -27.65 -5.61
N LEU A 59 -9.03 -26.96 -5.68
CA LEU A 59 -8.99 -25.49 -5.72
C LEU A 59 -9.74 -24.94 -6.94
N LYS A 60 -9.58 -25.54 -8.12
CA LYS A 60 -10.29 -25.14 -9.34
C LYS A 60 -11.80 -25.32 -9.19
N GLY A 61 -12.24 -26.43 -8.62
CA GLY A 61 -13.65 -26.71 -8.31
C GLY A 61 -14.22 -25.69 -7.32
N CYS A 62 -13.53 -25.45 -6.20
CA CYS A 62 -13.94 -24.46 -5.22
C CYS A 62 -14.00 -23.04 -5.81
N LYS A 63 -13.02 -22.66 -6.64
CA LYS A 63 -13.03 -21.38 -7.39
C LYS A 63 -14.23 -21.30 -8.34
N ARG A 64 -14.62 -22.37 -9.03
CA ARG A 64 -15.81 -22.36 -9.89
C ARG A 64 -17.12 -22.24 -9.10
N LEU A 65 -17.23 -22.93 -7.98
CA LEU A 65 -18.46 -22.99 -7.19
C LEU A 65 -18.69 -21.77 -6.28
N ARG A 66 -17.61 -21.17 -5.76
CA ARG A 66 -17.68 -20.24 -4.61
C ARG A 66 -16.88 -18.95 -4.80
N ASN A 67 -16.24 -18.74 -5.95
CA ASN A 67 -15.50 -17.50 -6.14
C ASN A 67 -16.47 -16.34 -6.38
N VAL A 68 -16.33 -15.29 -5.57
CA VAL A 68 -17.07 -14.05 -5.73
C VAL A 68 -16.23 -13.08 -6.56
N ALA A 69 -16.89 -12.24 -7.36
CA ALA A 69 -16.21 -11.17 -8.07
C ALA A 69 -15.38 -10.31 -7.10
N VAL A 70 -14.12 -10.04 -7.46
CA VAL A 70 -13.23 -9.22 -6.63
C VAL A 70 -13.76 -7.79 -6.63
N ARG A 71 -14.27 -7.33 -5.48
CA ARG A 71 -14.58 -5.91 -5.28
C ARG A 71 -13.27 -5.14 -5.17
N ARG A 72 -12.82 -4.56 -6.29
CA ARG A 72 -11.65 -3.68 -6.32
C ARG A 72 -12.04 -2.30 -5.84
N LYS A 73 -11.16 -1.68 -5.05
CA LYS A 73 -11.29 -0.26 -4.72
C LYS A 73 -11.11 0.55 -6.02
N ARG A 74 -11.93 1.56 -6.21
CA ARG A 74 -11.88 2.50 -7.35
C ARG A 74 -10.54 3.22 -7.32
N ALA A 75 -9.97 3.48 -8.49
CA ALA A 75 -8.78 4.32 -8.63
C ALA A 75 -9.13 5.78 -8.30
N LEU A 76 -8.24 6.47 -7.59
CA LEU A 76 -8.38 7.91 -7.34
C LEU A 76 -8.19 8.64 -8.67
N THR A 77 -8.94 9.71 -8.93
CA THR A 77 -8.79 10.53 -10.14
C THR A 77 -8.17 11.89 -9.81
N ILE A 78 -7.75 12.63 -10.85
CA ILE A 78 -7.31 14.03 -10.69
C ILE A 78 -8.48 14.89 -10.17
N ASP A 79 -9.71 14.63 -10.61
CA ASP A 79 -10.90 15.34 -10.12
C ASP A 79 -11.15 15.08 -8.63
N ASP A 80 -10.99 13.83 -8.17
CA ASP A 80 -11.06 13.50 -6.75
C ASP A 80 -10.02 14.31 -5.95
N LEU A 81 -8.78 14.46 -6.47
CA LEU A 81 -7.75 15.27 -5.83
C LEU A 81 -8.12 16.76 -5.83
N ASN A 82 -8.68 17.29 -6.91
CA ASN A 82 -9.10 18.69 -6.99
C ASN A 82 -10.21 19.01 -5.98
N VAL A 83 -11.13 18.09 -5.71
CA VAL A 83 -12.13 18.23 -4.64
C VAL A 83 -11.45 18.43 -3.28
N LEU A 84 -10.41 17.64 -2.98
CA LEU A 84 -9.65 17.80 -1.74
C LEU A 84 -8.87 19.12 -1.70
N VAL A 85 -8.27 19.53 -2.82
CA VAL A 85 -7.57 20.81 -2.92
C VAL A 85 -8.50 21.97 -2.58
N VAL A 86 -9.70 21.99 -3.17
CA VAL A 86 -10.71 23.03 -2.86
C VAL A 86 -11.09 23.00 -1.38
N HIS A 87 -11.29 21.82 -0.81
CA HIS A 87 -11.67 21.67 0.59
C HIS A 87 -10.57 22.14 1.57
N TYR A 88 -9.31 21.77 1.31
CA TYR A 88 -8.19 22.05 2.21
C TYR A 88 -7.42 23.34 1.90
N SER A 89 -7.67 23.99 0.77
CA SER A 89 -7.04 25.27 0.40
C SER A 89 -7.08 26.36 1.49
N PRO A 90 -8.17 26.55 2.27
CA PRO A 90 -8.19 27.56 3.32
C PRO A 90 -7.53 27.11 4.64
N SER A 91 -7.17 25.83 4.78
CA SER A 91 -6.62 25.31 6.03
C SER A 91 -5.10 25.46 6.09
N HIS A 92 -4.63 26.00 7.22
CA HIS A 92 -3.21 26.04 7.59
C HIS A 92 -2.89 25.06 8.72
N GLN A 93 -3.81 24.17 9.07
CA GLN A 93 -3.58 23.17 10.12
C GLN A 93 -2.53 22.16 9.65
N HIS A 94 -1.56 21.88 10.52
CA HIS A 94 -0.45 20.99 10.20
C HIS A 94 -0.90 19.61 9.70
N ASP A 95 -1.90 19.01 10.35
CA ASP A 95 -2.40 17.69 9.98
C ASP A 95 -3.17 17.68 8.65
N ASP A 96 -3.76 18.80 8.25
CA ASP A 96 -4.42 18.96 6.95
C ASP A 96 -3.37 19.08 5.84
N LEU A 97 -2.32 19.87 6.07
CA LEU A 97 -1.17 19.96 5.19
C LEU A 97 -0.49 18.59 5.03
N LEU A 98 -0.33 17.84 6.13
CA LEU A 98 0.19 16.48 6.12
C LEU A 98 -0.68 15.54 5.27
N PHE A 99 -2.00 15.60 5.45
CA PHE A 99 -2.92 14.76 4.70
C PHE A 99 -2.83 15.04 3.19
N MET A 100 -2.84 16.32 2.81
CA MET A 100 -2.67 16.76 1.42
C MET A 100 -1.32 16.31 0.86
N ALA A 101 -0.22 16.52 1.60
CA ALA A 101 1.10 16.09 1.18
C ALA A 101 1.20 14.57 0.95
N ILE A 102 0.62 13.75 1.84
CA ILE A 102 0.61 12.29 1.69
C ILE A 102 -0.19 11.86 0.47
N ILE A 103 -1.41 12.39 0.30
CA ILE A 103 -2.29 11.90 -0.78
C ILE A 103 -1.77 12.29 -2.15
N THR A 104 -1.28 13.53 -2.33
CA THR A 104 -0.70 13.97 -3.60
C THR A 104 0.63 13.26 -3.87
N THR A 105 1.49 13.12 -2.85
CA THR A 105 2.75 12.39 -3.00
C THR A 105 2.46 10.95 -3.41
N GLY A 106 1.63 10.21 -2.67
CA GLY A 106 1.30 8.81 -2.98
C GLY A 106 0.66 8.61 -4.35
N PHE A 107 -0.10 9.59 -4.83
CA PHE A 107 -0.69 9.58 -6.17
C PHE A 107 0.39 9.78 -7.25
N PHE A 108 1.15 10.87 -7.19
CA PHE A 108 2.08 11.26 -8.26
C PHE A 108 3.40 10.45 -8.26
N SER A 109 3.79 9.84 -7.14
CA SER A 109 4.97 8.96 -7.05
C SER A 109 4.65 7.47 -7.17
N LEU A 110 3.37 7.09 -7.34
CA LEU A 110 2.90 5.71 -7.35
C LEU A 110 3.24 4.90 -6.09
N GLN A 111 3.47 5.60 -4.97
CA GLN A 111 3.79 4.97 -3.70
C GLN A 111 2.56 4.30 -3.08
N ARG A 112 2.82 3.19 -2.40
CA ARG A 112 1.78 2.56 -1.56
C ARG A 112 1.63 3.40 -0.30
N LEU A 113 0.41 3.46 0.24
CA LEU A 113 0.18 4.15 1.52
C LEU A 113 1.14 3.69 2.63
N GLY A 114 1.43 2.38 2.71
CA GLY A 114 2.35 1.82 3.71
C GLY A 114 3.83 2.22 3.56
N GLU A 115 4.19 2.96 2.51
CA GLU A 115 5.52 3.56 2.33
C GLU A 115 5.57 5.00 2.89
N LEU A 116 4.41 5.61 3.18
CA LEU A 116 4.26 6.99 3.66
C LEU A 116 3.77 7.06 5.12
N VAL A 117 3.10 6.01 5.59
CA VAL A 117 2.49 5.92 6.93
C VAL A 117 2.91 4.64 7.63
N GLN A 118 2.74 4.59 8.95
CA GLN A 118 3.05 3.38 9.73
C GLN A 118 1.83 2.46 9.94
N PRO A 119 2.05 1.15 10.16
CA PRO A 119 0.98 0.22 10.54
C PRO A 119 0.27 0.61 11.85
N ASP A 120 -1.04 0.34 11.92
CA ASP A 120 -1.82 0.54 13.14
C ASP A 120 -1.31 -0.37 14.28
N ASP A 121 -1.05 -1.65 13.96
CA ASP A 121 -0.46 -2.63 14.88
C ASP A 121 1.00 -2.29 15.19
N THR A 122 1.26 -1.94 16.46
CA THR A 122 2.58 -1.51 16.95
C THR A 122 3.68 -2.55 16.72
N ARG A 123 3.35 -3.83 16.77
CA ARG A 123 4.31 -4.95 16.59
C ARG A 123 4.84 -5.04 15.16
N LYS A 124 4.16 -4.40 14.20
CA LYS A 124 4.51 -4.39 12.77
C LYS A 124 5.24 -3.12 12.36
N ARG A 125 5.42 -2.16 13.28
CA ARG A 125 6.07 -0.88 12.98
C ARG A 125 7.57 -1.09 12.85
N ASP A 126 8.14 -0.54 11.78
CA ASP A 126 9.58 -0.53 11.54
C ASP A 126 9.95 0.86 11.01
N LEU A 127 10.55 1.67 11.88
CA LEU A 127 10.90 3.06 11.56
C LEU A 127 11.97 3.14 10.45
N ARG A 128 12.75 2.08 10.23
CA ARG A 128 13.79 2.03 9.20
C ARG A 128 13.20 2.00 7.79
N LYS A 129 11.91 1.67 7.66
CA LYS A 129 11.19 1.62 6.38
C LYS A 129 10.53 2.95 6.01
N LEU A 130 10.60 3.94 6.89
CA LEU A 130 9.96 5.24 6.69
C LEU A 130 10.91 6.22 6.02
N PRO A 131 10.39 7.12 5.16
CA PRO A 131 11.19 8.19 4.58
C PRO A 131 11.67 9.16 5.67
N LEU A 132 12.93 9.56 5.57
CA LEU A 132 13.59 10.41 6.54
C LEU A 132 13.75 11.83 5.98
N ARG A 133 13.57 12.84 6.84
CA ARG A 133 13.62 14.25 6.45
C ARG A 133 14.98 14.65 5.86
N HIS A 134 16.08 14.09 6.36
CA HIS A 134 17.43 14.46 5.93
C HIS A 134 17.78 13.97 4.51
N THR A 135 17.05 12.96 3.99
CA THR A 135 17.26 12.49 2.61
C THR A 135 16.52 13.37 1.60
N LEU A 136 15.62 14.23 2.06
CA LEU A 136 14.83 15.11 1.21
C LEU A 136 15.66 16.31 0.75
N LYS A 137 15.73 16.47 -0.58
CA LYS A 137 16.27 17.65 -1.25
C LYS A 137 15.15 18.33 -2.04
N ARG A 138 15.20 19.65 -2.07
CA ARG A 138 14.24 20.49 -2.82
C ARG A 138 15.02 21.53 -3.60
N ASP A 139 14.69 21.66 -4.87
CA ASP A 139 15.10 22.76 -5.72
C ASP A 139 13.85 23.52 -6.26
N ALA A 140 14.04 24.40 -7.23
CA ALA A 140 12.95 25.22 -7.79
C ALA A 140 11.96 24.44 -8.68
N SER A 141 12.35 23.26 -9.18
CA SER A 141 11.59 22.48 -10.15
C SER A 141 11.17 21.09 -9.65
N GLN A 142 11.74 20.59 -8.55
CA GLN A 142 11.43 19.27 -8.02
C GLN A 142 11.75 19.11 -6.53
N ILE A 143 11.11 18.10 -5.93
CA ILE A 143 11.46 17.55 -4.63
C ILE A 143 11.86 16.10 -4.83
N GLU A 144 12.90 15.67 -4.13
CA GLU A 144 13.32 14.28 -4.12
C GLU A 144 13.64 13.81 -2.71
N TYR A 145 13.45 12.52 -2.44
CA TYR A 145 13.88 11.90 -1.19
C TYR A 145 14.10 10.40 -1.37
N LEU A 146 14.83 9.78 -0.44
CA LEU A 146 15.09 8.34 -0.44
C LEU A 146 13.99 7.60 0.34
N LEU A 147 13.37 6.61 -0.31
CA LEU A 147 12.55 5.59 0.31
C LEU A 147 13.46 4.39 0.69
N PRO A 148 13.72 4.12 1.98
CA PRO A 148 14.78 3.19 2.39
C PRO A 148 14.58 1.74 1.97
N ALA A 149 13.34 1.26 1.91
CA ALA A 149 13.03 -0.11 1.54
C ALA A 149 11.57 -0.24 1.09
N HIS A 150 11.32 -1.06 0.10
CA HIS A 150 9.96 -1.46 -0.28
C HIS A 150 9.89 -2.97 -0.50
N LYS A 151 8.67 -3.53 -0.56
CA LYS A 151 8.46 -4.99 -0.58
C LYS A 151 9.14 -5.71 -1.77
N ALA A 152 9.47 -4.99 -2.85
CA ALA A 152 10.12 -5.53 -4.04
C ALA A 152 11.61 -5.15 -4.16
N ASP A 153 12.21 -4.60 -3.09
CA ASP A 153 13.64 -4.35 -2.98
C ASP A 153 14.30 -5.44 -2.12
N PRO A 154 14.83 -6.51 -2.73
CA PRO A 154 15.47 -7.60 -2.01
C PRO A 154 16.83 -7.20 -1.41
N PHE A 155 17.44 -6.10 -1.88
CA PHE A 155 18.80 -5.69 -1.51
C PHE A 155 18.84 -4.46 -0.59
N PHE A 156 17.68 -3.85 -0.29
CA PHE A 156 17.56 -2.66 0.55
C PHE A 156 18.38 -1.46 0.03
N GLU A 157 18.54 -1.37 -1.29
CA GLU A 157 19.20 -0.23 -1.93
C GLU A 157 18.35 1.05 -1.84
N GLY A 158 17.04 0.88 -1.63
CA GLY A 158 16.07 1.95 -1.56
C GLY A 158 15.73 2.52 -2.95
N ASN A 159 14.68 3.34 -2.99
CA ASN A 159 14.24 4.01 -4.22
C ASN A 159 14.27 5.52 -4.03
N ARG A 160 14.79 6.25 -5.02
CA ARG A 160 14.69 7.71 -5.05
C ARG A 160 13.33 8.10 -5.61
N ILE A 161 12.54 8.76 -4.78
CA ILE A 161 11.27 9.35 -5.18
C ILE A 161 11.55 10.75 -5.71
N ILE A 162 10.98 11.08 -6.87
CA ILE A 162 11.10 12.40 -7.50
C ILE A 162 9.69 12.91 -7.78
N LEU A 163 9.40 14.11 -7.30
CA LEU A 163 8.17 14.85 -7.53
C LEU A 163 8.52 16.11 -8.31
N GLN A 164 8.15 16.15 -9.59
CA GLN A 164 8.34 17.33 -10.41
C GLN A 164 7.24 18.35 -10.13
N LYS A 165 7.63 19.62 -10.09
CA LYS A 165 6.71 20.74 -9.97
C LYS A 165 5.81 20.80 -11.20
N SER A 166 4.52 20.94 -10.94
CA SER A 166 3.50 21.13 -11.98
C SER A 166 2.69 22.40 -11.73
N ASN A 167 1.98 22.87 -12.75
CA ASN A 167 1.07 24.02 -12.64
C ASN A 167 -0.36 23.60 -12.27
N GLN A 168 -0.57 22.36 -11.80
CA GLN A 168 -1.88 21.85 -11.44
C GLN A 168 -2.23 22.20 -9.98
N PRO A 169 -3.51 22.41 -9.63
CA PRO A 169 -3.91 22.68 -8.25
C PRO A 169 -3.54 21.55 -7.27
N CYS A 170 -3.54 20.30 -7.73
CA CYS A 170 -3.15 19.13 -6.95
C CYS A 170 -1.63 18.85 -6.99
N ASP A 171 -0.81 19.83 -7.40
CA ASP A 171 0.65 19.69 -7.51
C ASP A 171 1.29 19.16 -6.22
N ALA A 172 1.87 17.97 -6.28
CA ALA A 172 2.51 17.35 -5.13
C ALA A 172 3.68 18.18 -4.61
N TYR A 173 4.40 18.90 -5.48
CA TYR A 173 5.49 19.78 -5.08
C TYR A 173 4.99 20.91 -4.17
N LEU A 174 3.89 21.56 -4.54
CA LEU A 174 3.24 22.61 -3.75
C LEU A 174 2.79 22.09 -2.38
N HIS A 175 2.00 21.02 -2.34
CA HIS A 175 1.42 20.50 -1.09
C HIS A 175 2.48 19.95 -0.14
N LEU A 176 3.50 19.26 -0.68
CA LEU A 176 4.62 18.80 0.12
C LEU A 176 5.48 19.97 0.64
N THR A 177 5.66 21.03 -0.14
CA THR A 177 6.37 22.24 0.30
C THR A 177 5.66 22.92 1.47
N ASN A 178 4.34 23.10 1.38
CA ASN A 178 3.56 23.73 2.44
C ASN A 178 3.62 22.91 3.74
N PHE A 179 3.50 21.59 3.64
CA PHE A 179 3.70 20.69 4.77
C PHE A 179 5.11 20.80 5.35
N LEU A 180 6.16 20.80 4.52
CA LEU A 180 7.55 20.90 4.98
C LEU A 180 7.83 22.17 5.77
N GLN A 181 7.27 23.31 5.35
CA GLN A 181 7.39 24.57 6.10
C GLN A 181 6.81 24.44 7.51
N SER A 182 5.61 23.88 7.64
CA SER A 182 4.97 23.64 8.94
C SER A 182 5.73 22.60 9.77
N ARG A 183 6.16 21.51 9.14
CA ARG A 183 6.88 20.39 9.77
C ARG A 183 8.25 20.80 10.28
N ASP A 184 9.03 21.56 9.52
CA ASP A 184 10.36 21.99 9.94
C ASP A 184 10.30 23.06 11.04
N HIS A 185 9.21 23.84 11.09
CA HIS A 185 8.96 24.76 12.20
C HIS A 185 8.62 24.02 13.50
N LEU A 186 7.73 23.02 13.45
CA LEU A 186 7.28 22.28 14.63
C LEU A 186 8.28 21.21 15.11
N PHE A 187 8.97 20.56 14.17
CA PHE A 187 9.78 19.37 14.43
C PHE A 187 11.16 19.43 13.76
N PRO A 188 11.98 20.46 14.05
CA PRO A 188 13.28 20.66 13.39
C PRO A 188 14.26 19.50 13.61
N LEU A 189 14.15 18.78 14.75
CA LEU A 189 15.09 17.72 15.14
C LEU A 189 14.56 16.30 14.93
N PHE A 190 13.30 16.14 14.50
CA PHE A 190 12.74 14.80 14.29
C PHE A 190 13.24 14.24 12.95
N PRO A 191 13.62 12.95 12.87
CA PRO A 191 14.19 12.39 11.66
C PRO A 191 13.14 11.95 10.63
N GLN A 192 11.91 11.62 11.04
CA GLN A 192 10.87 11.15 10.11
C GLN A 192 10.33 12.30 9.24
N LEU A 193 10.09 12.00 7.96
CA LEU A 193 9.59 13.00 7.01
C LEU A 193 8.14 13.39 7.31
N PHE A 194 7.25 12.40 7.40
CA PHE A 194 5.83 12.59 7.66
C PHE A 194 5.53 12.46 9.15
N LEU A 195 5.09 13.56 9.77
CA LEU A 195 4.79 13.68 11.19
C LEU A 195 3.46 14.40 11.34
N THR A 196 2.63 13.96 12.27
CA THR A 196 1.43 14.67 12.73
C THR A 196 1.81 15.79 13.68
N SER A 197 0.83 16.64 14.00
CA SER A 197 0.91 17.72 14.99
C SER A 197 1.29 17.24 16.40
N ALA A 198 1.11 15.94 16.67
CA ALA A 198 1.56 15.29 17.90
C ALA A 198 3.01 14.76 17.83
N GLY A 199 3.74 15.02 16.73
CA GLY A 199 5.12 14.54 16.53
C GLY A 199 5.21 13.03 16.27
N GLN A 200 4.12 12.40 15.83
CA GLN A 200 4.10 10.97 15.53
C GLN A 200 3.95 10.71 14.03
N VAL A 201 4.50 9.60 13.54
CA VAL A 201 4.24 9.16 12.17
C VAL A 201 2.75 8.82 12.04
N PRO A 202 2.03 9.36 11.03
CA PRO A 202 0.62 9.05 10.85
C PRO A 202 0.43 7.55 10.65
N THR A 203 -0.64 7.00 11.21
CA THR A 203 -0.99 5.59 10.98
C THR A 203 -1.86 5.44 9.75
N ARG A 204 -2.01 4.20 9.26
CA ARG A 204 -2.99 3.90 8.22
C ARG A 204 -4.40 4.31 8.62
N ASN A 205 -4.83 4.04 9.86
CA ASN A 205 -6.14 4.47 10.35
C ASN A 205 -6.29 5.99 10.34
N TRP A 206 -5.27 6.74 10.78
CA TRP A 206 -5.28 8.21 10.74
C TRP A 206 -5.55 8.73 9.32
N PHE A 207 -4.86 8.19 8.32
CA PHE A 207 -5.06 8.59 6.93
C PHE A 207 -6.44 8.18 6.41
N MET A 208 -6.87 6.95 6.69
CA MET A 208 -8.15 6.43 6.23
C MET A 208 -9.34 7.19 6.83
N LEU A 209 -9.27 7.63 8.09
CA LEU A 209 -10.32 8.43 8.72
C LEU A 209 -10.54 9.75 7.99
N ARG A 210 -9.45 10.44 7.61
CA ARG A 210 -9.52 11.68 6.83
C ARG A 210 -10.03 11.42 5.41
N LEU A 211 -9.56 10.35 4.76
CA LEU A 211 -10.03 9.98 3.42
C LEU A 211 -11.53 9.67 3.39
N ARG A 212 -12.07 9.05 4.45
CA ARG A 212 -13.49 8.69 4.59
C ARG A 212 -14.42 9.87 4.79
N GLN A 213 -13.89 11.04 5.15
CA GLN A 213 -14.69 12.28 5.22
C GLN A 213 -15.09 12.77 3.82
N HIS A 214 -14.35 12.36 2.78
CA HIS A 214 -14.51 12.86 1.41
C HIS A 214 -15.02 11.80 0.44
N PHE A 215 -14.66 10.53 0.67
CA PHE A 215 -14.95 9.45 -0.29
C PHE A 215 -15.63 8.24 0.36
N PRO A 216 -16.53 7.57 -0.38
CA PRO A 216 -17.15 6.34 0.09
C PRO A 216 -16.13 5.20 0.22
N ASP A 217 -16.58 4.05 0.75
CA ASP A 217 -15.71 2.88 0.93
C ASP A 217 -15.21 2.27 -0.39
N ASP A 218 -15.49 2.84 -1.55
CA ASP A 218 -14.89 2.42 -2.81
C ASP A 218 -13.43 2.89 -2.97
N ILE A 219 -13.00 3.96 -2.29
CA ILE A 219 -11.60 4.45 -2.31
C ILE A 219 -10.85 4.00 -1.05
N ALA A 220 -9.56 3.69 -1.18
CA ALA A 220 -8.67 3.39 -0.05
C ALA A 220 -7.21 3.79 -0.34
N GLY A 221 -6.29 3.53 0.59
CA GLY A 221 -4.87 3.85 0.39
C GLY A 221 -4.20 3.24 -0.86
N HIS A 222 -4.73 2.14 -1.42
CA HIS A 222 -4.22 1.58 -2.68
C HIS A 222 -4.73 2.33 -3.92
N SER A 223 -5.83 3.08 -3.77
CA SER A 223 -6.44 3.87 -4.84
C SER A 223 -5.53 4.99 -5.33
N MET A 224 -4.61 5.49 -4.49
CA MET A 224 -3.60 6.48 -4.88
C MET A 224 -2.68 5.92 -5.97
N ARG A 225 -2.01 4.79 -5.71
CA ARG A 225 -1.09 4.16 -6.67
C ARG A 225 -1.81 3.76 -7.95
N SER A 226 -2.99 3.13 -7.86
CA SER A 226 -3.75 2.77 -9.06
C SER A 226 -4.23 4.00 -9.82
N GLY A 227 -4.61 5.06 -9.11
CA GLY A 227 -5.04 6.34 -9.68
C GLY A 227 -3.94 7.04 -10.46
N GLY A 228 -2.76 7.19 -9.84
CA GLY A 228 -1.59 7.77 -10.50
C GLY A 228 -1.18 6.96 -11.73
N ALA A 229 -1.17 5.63 -11.64
CA ALA A 229 -0.83 4.76 -12.78
C ALA A 229 -1.84 4.92 -13.93
N THR A 230 -3.14 4.99 -13.62
CA THR A 230 -4.18 5.27 -14.63
C THR A 230 -4.02 6.67 -15.22
N ALA A 231 -3.72 7.69 -14.42
CA ALA A 231 -3.50 9.05 -14.92
C ALA A 231 -2.31 9.14 -15.88
N LEU A 232 -1.20 8.45 -15.58
CA LEU A 232 -0.03 8.35 -16.47
C LEU A 232 -0.37 7.62 -17.77
N ALA A 233 -1.10 6.51 -17.70
CA ALA A 233 -1.54 5.78 -18.88
C ALA A 233 -2.46 6.64 -19.77
N LEU A 234 -3.40 7.38 -19.17
CA LEU A 234 -4.27 8.31 -19.88
C LEU A 234 -3.50 9.49 -20.50
N ALA A 235 -2.38 9.89 -19.89
CA ALA A 235 -1.46 10.88 -20.45
C ALA A 235 -0.53 10.33 -21.53
N GLY A 236 -0.66 9.05 -21.91
CA GLY A 236 0.14 8.42 -22.97
C GLY A 236 1.54 7.98 -22.54
N VAL A 237 1.81 7.89 -21.22
CA VAL A 237 3.09 7.36 -20.73
C VAL A 237 3.14 5.84 -20.99
N PRO A 238 4.23 5.32 -21.60
CA PRO A 238 4.37 3.89 -21.85
C PRO A 238 4.35 3.07 -20.57
N ASP A 239 3.71 1.89 -20.60
CA ASP A 239 3.57 0.99 -19.44
C ASP A 239 4.91 0.65 -18.78
N GLU A 240 5.97 0.47 -19.58
CA GLU A 240 7.34 0.19 -19.10
C GLU A 240 7.89 1.26 -18.15
N ARG A 241 7.38 2.49 -18.23
CA ARG A 241 7.77 3.62 -17.38
C ARG A 241 6.86 3.83 -16.17
N ILE A 242 5.75 3.08 -16.08
CA ILE A 242 4.77 3.15 -14.97
C ILE A 242 5.02 2.05 -13.92
N GLN A 243 5.67 0.94 -14.31
CA GLN A 243 5.80 -0.27 -13.49
C GLN A 243 6.73 -0.14 -12.27
#